data_AF-A0A2N5PLQ0-F1
#
_entry.id   AF-A0A2N5PLQ0-F1
#
_cell.length_a   1.000
_cell.length_b   1.000
_cell.length_c   1.000
_cell.angle_alpha   90.00
_cell.angle_beta   90.00
_cell.angle_gamma   90.00
#
_symmetry.space_group_name_H-M   'P 1'
#
loop_
_entity.id
_entity.type
_entity.pdbx_description
1 polymer ?
#
loop_
_entity_poly.entity_id
_entity_poly.type
_entity_poly.pdbx_seq_one_letter_code
_entity_poly.pdbx_strand_id
1 'polypeptide(L)'
;MYEGNAVDLQMEKVIAADAILDDETHHCQVFRYDMEEDYIYLQLKEDDLTAISLDAKYQCYISTRTELLFCTGVVQERYQCEHGKILVFHIENGFYTISDMKGPVKRK
;
A
#
# COMPACT_ATOMS: atom_id res chain seq x y z
N MET A 1 7.01 10.54 11.95
CA MET A 1 6.02 10.84 10.88
C MET A 1 6.49 10.16 9.61
N TYR A 2 5.59 9.50 8.88
CA TYR A 2 5.93 8.65 7.73
C TYR A 2 6.05 9.41 6.41
N GLU A 3 5.79 10.72 6.43
CA GLU A 3 5.79 11.60 5.26
C GLU A 3 7.13 11.53 4.50
N GLY A 4 7.03 11.39 3.18
CA GLY A 4 8.16 11.26 2.28
C GLY A 4 8.74 9.85 2.16
N ASN A 5 8.31 8.87 2.98
CA ASN A 5 8.75 7.49 2.83
C ASN A 5 8.22 6.87 1.54
N ALA A 6 9.05 6.04 0.91
CA ALA A 6 8.65 5.26 -0.26
C ALA A 6 7.64 4.18 0.14
N VAL A 7 6.66 3.96 -0.71
CA VAL A 7 5.59 3.00 -0.50
C VAL A 7 5.49 2.12 -1.73
N ASP A 8 5.50 0.81 -1.52
CA ASP A 8 5.13 -0.15 -2.55
C ASP A 8 3.70 -0.62 -2.25
N LEU A 9 2.79 -0.36 -3.18
CA LEU A 9 1.38 -0.72 -3.08
C LEU A 9 1.10 -1.88 -4.04
N GLN A 10 0.63 -3.00 -3.50
CA GLN A 10 0.37 -4.23 -4.26
C GLN A 10 -1.06 -4.68 -4.05
N MET A 11 -1.76 -5.05 -5.12
CA MET A 11 -3.10 -5.61 -4.98
C MET A 11 -3.03 -6.97 -4.28
N GLU A 12 -3.88 -7.19 -3.27
CA GLU A 12 -3.95 -8.48 -2.56
C GLU A 12 -4.48 -9.55 -3.52
N LYS A 13 -3.67 -10.59 -3.75
CA LYS A 13 -4.00 -11.69 -4.65
C LYS A 13 -5.16 -12.52 -4.12
N VAL A 14 -6.34 -12.40 -4.72
CA VAL A 14 -7.39 -13.41 -4.59
C VAL A 14 -7.04 -14.55 -5.54
N ILE A 15 -6.68 -15.72 -4.99
CA ILE A 15 -6.40 -16.92 -5.76
C ILE A 15 -7.72 -17.41 -6.39
N ALA A 16 -8.13 -16.80 -7.51
CA ALA A 16 -9.06 -17.41 -8.43
C ALA A 16 -8.25 -18.40 -9.27
N ALA A 17 -8.58 -19.69 -9.17
CA ALA A 17 -7.99 -20.73 -9.99
C ALA A 17 -8.05 -20.30 -11.46
N ASP A 18 -6.88 -20.22 -12.11
CA ASP A 18 -6.73 -20.06 -13.57
C ASP A 18 -6.68 -18.64 -14.19
N ALA A 19 -6.18 -17.62 -13.47
CA ALA A 19 -5.84 -16.33 -14.11
C ALA A 19 -4.44 -15.84 -13.68
N ILE A 20 -3.66 -15.40 -14.68
CA ILE A 20 -2.37 -14.71 -14.49
C ILE A 20 -2.66 -13.47 -13.64
N LEU A 21 -2.19 -13.50 -12.40
CA LEU A 21 -2.39 -12.42 -11.43
C LEU A 21 -1.44 -11.28 -11.80
N ASP A 22 -1.98 -10.08 -12.01
CA ASP A 22 -1.16 -8.87 -12.14
C ASP A 22 -0.33 -8.73 -10.85
N ASP A 23 0.96 -9.08 -10.95
CA ASP A 23 2.00 -8.75 -9.97
C ASP A 23 2.41 -7.27 -10.13
N GLU A 24 1.45 -6.39 -10.40
CA GLU A 24 1.73 -4.97 -10.61
C GLU A 24 1.96 -4.30 -9.26
N THR A 25 3.19 -3.84 -9.05
CA THR A 25 3.60 -3.10 -7.85
C THR A 25 3.59 -1.63 -8.18
N HIS A 26 2.70 -0.89 -7.54
CA HIS A 26 2.55 0.54 -7.75
C HIS A 26 3.46 1.31 -6.79
N HIS A 27 4.42 2.02 -7.36
CA HIS A 27 5.34 2.84 -6.57
C HIS A 27 4.69 4.15 -6.15
N CYS A 28 4.59 4.34 -4.84
CA CYS A 28 3.96 5.46 -4.19
C CYS A 28 4.93 6.14 -3.20
N GLN A 29 4.52 7.29 -2.68
CA GLN A 29 5.20 7.97 -1.58
C GLN A 29 4.18 8.47 -0.58
N VAL A 30 4.47 8.39 0.72
CA VAL A 30 3.58 8.95 1.74
C VAL A 30 3.55 10.46 1.59
N PHE A 31 2.39 11.00 1.19
CA PHE A 31 2.14 12.44 1.15
C PHE A 31 1.76 12.96 2.53
N ARG A 32 0.84 12.26 3.21
CA ARG A 32 0.36 12.60 4.55
C ARG A 32 -0.17 11.34 5.24
N TYR A 33 -0.11 11.30 6.57
CA TYR A 33 -0.74 10.25 7.36
C TYR A 33 -1.66 10.89 8.42
N ASP A 34 -2.91 10.42 8.47
CA ASP A 34 -3.91 10.79 9.45
C ASP A 34 -4.10 9.66 10.46
N MET A 35 -3.77 9.93 11.72
CA MET A 35 -3.79 8.94 12.81
C MET A 35 -5.16 8.75 13.44
N GLU A 36 -6.07 9.71 13.32
CA GLU A 36 -7.40 9.63 13.96
C GLU A 36 -8.36 8.74 13.16
N GLU A 37 -8.23 8.81 11.83
CA GLU A 37 -9.14 8.16 10.87
C GLU A 37 -8.47 7.00 10.12
N ASP A 38 -7.24 6.61 10.50
CA ASP A 38 -6.47 5.52 9.88
C ASP A 38 -6.29 5.65 8.35
N TYR A 39 -6.14 6.90 7.86
CA TYR A 39 -5.93 7.21 6.44
C TYR A 39 -4.47 7.55 6.12
N ILE A 40 -3.96 6.96 5.04
CA ILE A 40 -2.69 7.37 4.42
C ILE A 40 -3.00 8.00 3.06
N TYR A 41 -2.52 9.22 2.87
CA TYR A 41 -2.49 9.87 1.57
C TYR A 41 -1.20 9.45 0.87
N LEU A 42 -1.33 8.71 -0.22
CA LEU A 42 -0.22 8.24 -1.03
C LEU A 42 -0.16 9.03 -2.32
N GLN A 43 1.01 9.53 -2.67
CA GLN A 43 1.29 10.11 -3.97
C GLN A 43 1.79 9.00 -4.91
N LEU A 44 1.01 8.66 -5.92
CA LEU A 44 1.40 7.71 -6.97
C LEU A 44 2.51 8.34 -7.82
N LYS A 45 3.62 7.62 -8.03
CA LYS A 45 4.71 8.06 -8.91
C LYS A 45 4.45 7.73 -10.37
N GLU A 46 3.59 6.76 -10.62
CA GLU A 46 3.23 6.30 -11.94
C GLU A 46 2.23 7.22 -12.63
N ASP A 47 2.14 7.06 -13.96
CA ASP A 47 1.31 7.94 -14.76
C ASP A 47 -0.17 7.54 -14.82
N ASP A 48 -0.54 6.35 -14.36
CA ASP A 48 -1.90 5.85 -14.50
C ASP A 48 -2.61 5.65 -13.17
N LEU A 49 -3.48 6.61 -12.82
CA LEU A 49 -4.42 6.48 -11.68
C LEU A 49 -5.46 5.39 -11.91
N THR A 50 -5.75 5.05 -13.17
CA THR A 50 -6.82 4.08 -13.50
C THR A 50 -6.40 2.64 -13.26
N ALA A 51 -5.09 2.38 -13.16
CA ALA A 51 -4.52 1.09 -12.78
C ALA A 51 -4.84 0.72 -11.32
N ILE A 52 -4.99 1.72 -10.45
CA ILE A 52 -5.49 1.51 -9.09
C ILE A 52 -6.98 1.19 -9.16
N SER A 53 -7.47 0.25 -8.36
CA SER A 53 -8.87 -0.13 -8.19
C SER A 53 -9.37 0.35 -6.83
N LEU A 54 -10.62 0.84 -6.75
CA LEU A 54 -11.24 1.20 -5.45
C LEU A 54 -11.90 0.00 -4.78
N ASP A 55 -12.19 -1.06 -5.54
CA ASP A 55 -12.89 -2.26 -5.08
C ASP A 55 -11.93 -3.40 -4.67
N ALA A 56 -10.63 -3.15 -4.70
CA ALA A 56 -9.61 -4.13 -4.36
C ALA A 56 -8.96 -3.82 -3.01
N LYS A 57 -8.57 -4.88 -2.31
CA LYS A 57 -7.68 -4.78 -1.16
C LYS A 57 -6.24 -4.66 -1.64
N TYR A 58 -5.47 -3.85 -0.95
CA TYR A 58 -4.06 -3.65 -1.22
C TYR A 58 -3.23 -3.92 0.02
N GLN A 59 -2.04 -4.43 -0.25
CA GLN A 59 -0.93 -4.55 0.67
C GLN A 59 -0.02 -3.32 0.48
N CYS A 60 0.23 -2.61 1.57
CA CYS A 60 0.99 -1.37 1.59
C CYS A 60 2.28 -1.59 2.39
N TYR A 61 3.42 -1.42 1.72
CA TYR A 61 4.75 -1.59 2.29
C TYR A 61 5.44 -0.23 2.39
N ILE A 62 5.60 0.30 3.60
CA ILE A 62 6.22 1.61 3.82
C ILE A 62 7.67 1.43 4.25
N SER A 63 8.58 1.81 3.37
CA SER A 63 10.02 1.78 3.62
C SER A 63 10.44 2.98 4.43
N THR A 64 10.69 2.80 5.72
CA THR A 64 11.26 3.83 6.60
C THR A 64 12.79 3.70 6.63
N ARG A 65 13.48 4.66 7.27
CA ARG A 65 14.95 4.62 7.40
C ARG A 65 15.46 3.44 8.23
N THR A 66 14.64 2.90 9.11
CA THR A 66 15.04 1.90 10.11
C THR A 66 14.39 0.54 9.88
N GLU A 67 13.18 0.52 9.31
CA GLU A 67 12.37 -0.69 9.18
C GLU A 67 11.37 -0.61 8.03
N LEU A 68 10.87 -1.76 7.61
CA LEU A 68 9.80 -1.89 6.63
C LEU A 68 8.49 -2.15 7.36
N LEU A 69 7.55 -1.22 7.21
CA LEU A 69 6.20 -1.35 7.77
C LEU A 69 5.28 -1.98 6.74
N PHE A 70 4.30 -2.71 7.24
CA PHE A 70 3.29 -3.41 6.47
C PHE A 70 1.92 -3.10 7.04
N CYS A 71 0.99 -2.75 6.15
CA CYS A 71 -0.43 -2.69 6.46
C CYS A 71 -1.25 -3.14 5.25
N THR A 72 -2.51 -3.48 5.49
CA THR A 72 -3.47 -3.83 4.45
C THR A 72 -4.68 -2.94 4.55
N GLY A 73 -5.32 -2.67 3.43
CA GLY A 73 -6.42 -1.72 3.39
C GLY A 73 -7.02 -1.59 2.01
N VAL A 74 -7.86 -0.58 1.84
CA VAL A 74 -8.57 -0.29 0.59
C VAL A 74 -8.35 1.16 0.19
N VAL A 75 -8.32 1.43 -1.11
CA VAL A 75 -8.28 2.79 -1.63
C VAL A 75 -9.71 3.33 -1.63
N GLN A 76 -10.01 4.32 -0.79
CA GLN A 76 -11.33 4.97 -0.74
C GLN A 76 -11.51 5.96 -1.88
N GLU A 77 -10.48 6.76 -2.16
CA GLU A 77 -10.52 7.78 -3.19
C GLU A 77 -9.21 7.81 -3.97
N ARG A 78 -9.31 8.22 -5.23
CA ARG A 78 -8.15 8.53 -6.07
C ARG A 78 -8.45 9.76 -6.92
N TYR A 79 -7.54 10.74 -6.90
CA TYR A 79 -7.73 11.99 -7.62
C TYR A 79 -6.39 12.61 -8.02
N GLN A 80 -6.43 13.50 -9.00
CA GLN A 80 -5.27 14.29 -9.40
C GLN A 80 -5.43 15.73 -8.88
N CYS A 81 -4.40 16.26 -8.24
CA CYS A 81 -4.33 17.64 -7.76
C CYS A 81 -2.97 18.28 -8.12
N GLU A 82 -2.73 19.51 -7.65
CA GLU A 82 -1.47 20.23 -7.87
C GLU A 82 -0.26 19.50 -7.28
N HIS A 83 -0.47 18.68 -6.25
CA HIS A 83 0.55 17.83 -5.64
C HIS A 83 0.72 16.50 -6.37
N GLY A 84 0.09 16.28 -7.53
CA GLY A 84 0.17 15.04 -8.30
C GLY A 84 -1.02 14.12 -8.08
N LYS A 85 -0.80 12.82 -8.28
CA LYS A 85 -1.83 11.78 -8.22
C LYS A 85 -1.91 11.25 -6.80
N ILE A 86 -3.03 11.49 -6.13
CA ILE A 86 -3.24 11.17 -4.73
C ILE A 86 -4.20 9.99 -4.60
N LEU A 87 -3.84 9.04 -3.77
CA LEU A 87 -4.65 7.92 -3.33
C LEU A 87 -4.94 8.11 -1.84
N VAL A 88 -6.20 7.98 -1.45
CA VAL A 88 -6.64 7.96 -0.05
C VAL A 88 -6.78 6.50 0.35
N PHE A 89 -5.79 5.99 1.08
CA PHE A 89 -5.73 4.61 1.50
C PHE A 89 -6.23 4.47 2.93
N HIS A 90 -7.33 3.75 3.12
CA HIS A 90 -7.87 3.41 4.43
C HIS A 90 -7.24 2.12 4.94
N ILE A 91 -6.60 2.19 6.10
CA ILE A 91 -5.97 1.04 6.71
C ILE A 91 -7.06 0.18 7.38
N GLU A 92 -7.15 -1.10 6.98
CA GLU A 92 -8.08 -2.05 7.61
C GLU A 92 -7.42 -2.84 8.74
N ASN A 93 -6.12 -3.13 8.61
CA ASN A 93 -5.32 -3.75 9.65
C ASN A 93 -4.17 -2.80 9.98
N GLY A 94 -4.03 -2.42 11.26
CA GLY A 94 -2.99 -1.51 11.72
C GLY A 94 -1.57 -1.90 11.30
N PHE A 95 -0.58 -1.06 11.60
CA PHE A 95 0.78 -1.29 11.11
C PHE A 95 1.50 -2.42 11.84
N TYR A 96 2.14 -3.28 11.05
CA TYR A 96 3.08 -4.31 11.52
C TYR A 96 4.48 -4.02 10.97
N THR A 97 5.53 -4.42 11.70
CA THR A 97 6.90 -4.39 11.18
C THR A 97 7.23 -5.74 10.57
N ILE A 98 7.81 -5.76 9.37
CA ILE A 98 8.17 -7.03 8.69
C ILE A 98 9.30 -7.77 9.41
N SER A 99 10.00 -7.10 10.33
CA SER A 99 10.89 -7.72 11.31
C SER A 99 10.22 -8.87 12.09
N ASP A 100 8.90 -8.81 12.29
CA ASP A 100 8.09 -9.79 13.01
C ASP A 100 7.68 -11.00 12.14
N MET A 101 7.81 -10.92 10.81
CA MET A 101 7.48 -12.03 9.89
C MET A 101 8.56 -13.12 9.77
N LYS A 102 9.60 -13.13 10.62
CA LYS A 102 10.48 -14.30 10.78
C LYS A 102 9.87 -15.34 11.74
N GLY A 103 8.70 -15.87 11.39
CA GLY A 103 8.22 -17.16 11.89
C GLY A 103 8.93 -18.32 11.16
N PRO A 104 9.14 -19.50 11.79
CA PRO A 104 10.08 -20.49 11.27
C PRO A 104 9.57 -21.11 9.98
N VAL A 105 10.35 -20.97 8.90
CA VAL A 105 10.21 -21.84 7.73
C VAL A 105 10.65 -23.25 8.17
N LYS A 106 9.71 -24.04 8.69
CA LYS A 106 9.89 -25.48 8.83
C LYS A 106 9.98 -26.08 7.43
N ARG A 107 11.21 -26.21 6.92
CA ARG A 107 11.50 -27.15 5.84
C ARG A 107 11.43 -28.56 6.43
N LYS A 108 10.58 -29.37 5.81
CA LYS A 108 10.32 -30.77 6.12
C LYS A 108 11.52 -31.64 5.75
#